data_AF-A0A0H4XB52-F1
#
_entry.id   AF-A0A0H4XB52-F1
#
_cell.length_a   1.000
_cell.length_b   1.000
_cell.length_c   1.000
_cell.angle_alpha   90.00
_cell.angle_beta   90.00
_cell.angle_gamma   90.00
#
_symmetry.space_group_name_H-M   'P 1'
#
loop_
_entity.id
_entity.type
_entity.pdbx_description
1 polymer ?
#
loop_
_entity_poly.entity_id
_entity_poly.type
_entity_poly.pdbx_seq_one_letter_code
_entity_poly.pdbx_strand_id
1 'polypeptide(L)'
;MGPGQRVISELSILEKALSKTDFGAEKGPLQAIVRSLRPMRLKSLDDLDLNTRGRLITTLLRVQRQPKPAAPEAGSAEAAAPAEAPAPAEVETPAEAPAAAEGEAAAPAEAAAPTEAAAPAVDPAREKFEAWTDVLFLVGQAWRAAGDSERAEAAFAASGRQPGAEVEEPVAAPREERRERGERPERGERRERPARGERPERGERAASGERRERGERPERGERRERPARAERPERGERPLPELTGTWDEQAKQLETMGRTRDAGRLHERNNSFAEAARLFEAGGDLKSALRNALSGSDNDMARRLVGTLPPDQLAPTLEKAGAYELLMEHYVGKADFENVARLYERARQFDQAALAYERSGKLTLARKSYERARDIASANRIRGLEVKSLVERGDRLGAATLLAAVGQRREAVEVLSPLPPPKAFHFMQRLKLDDEAKELAQKELARAEQEQKPAGRARWLELLGDVTAAAEAWETAGRKDKALPLHEKLGNLPRAAQLAEELQQRDKAIALYTQLNDSAGVERAKALPETAAAPAPTADAADGSAGDETSPDDAPSAG
;
A
#
# COMPACT_ATOMS: atom_id res chain seq x y z
N MET A 1 -15.57 -22.76 -7.02
CA MET A 1 -14.71 -21.62 -6.64
C MET A 1 -13.28 -21.93 -7.05
N GLY A 2 -12.71 -21.18 -7.99
CA GLY A 2 -11.28 -21.29 -8.37
C GLY A 2 -10.35 -20.90 -7.21
N PRO A 3 -9.07 -21.29 -7.26
CA PRO A 3 -8.13 -21.09 -6.14
C PRO A 3 -7.90 -19.61 -5.81
N GLY A 4 -7.86 -18.70 -6.81
CA GLY A 4 -7.83 -17.25 -6.59
C GLY A 4 -9.06 -16.69 -5.86
N GLN A 5 -10.26 -17.17 -6.19
CA GLN A 5 -11.50 -16.75 -5.50
C GLN A 5 -11.52 -17.18 -4.03
N ARG A 6 -10.93 -18.35 -3.71
CA ARG A 6 -10.77 -18.81 -2.32
C ARG A 6 -9.79 -17.92 -1.57
N VAL A 7 -8.68 -17.53 -2.19
CA VAL A 7 -7.73 -16.57 -1.58
C VAL A 7 -8.44 -15.24 -1.26
N ILE A 8 -9.26 -14.71 -2.18
CA ILE A 8 -10.01 -13.46 -1.94
C ILE A 8 -11.02 -13.60 -0.77
N SER A 9 -11.73 -14.73 -0.67
CA SER A 9 -12.67 -14.93 0.44
C SER A 9 -11.96 -15.01 1.78
N GLU A 10 -10.83 -15.70 1.86
CA GLU A 10 -10.03 -15.80 3.08
C GLU A 10 -9.37 -14.47 3.45
N LEU A 11 -8.92 -13.69 2.47
CA LEU A 11 -8.41 -12.33 2.69
C LEU A 11 -9.47 -11.42 3.30
N SER A 12 -10.74 -11.56 2.89
CA SER A 12 -11.84 -10.78 3.46
C SER A 12 -12.14 -11.15 4.92
N ILE A 13 -11.90 -12.41 5.30
CA ILE A 13 -12.03 -12.88 6.69
C ILE A 13 -10.84 -12.36 7.51
N LEU A 14 -9.63 -12.42 6.95
CA LEU A 14 -8.41 -11.89 7.56
C LEU A 14 -8.52 -10.39 7.85
N GLU A 15 -9.06 -9.59 6.93
CA GLU A 15 -9.25 -8.15 7.13
C GLU A 15 -10.21 -7.83 8.29
N LYS A 16 -11.24 -8.66 8.49
CA LYS A 16 -12.15 -8.52 9.64
C LYS A 16 -11.45 -8.84 10.95
N ALA A 17 -10.62 -9.88 10.99
CA ALA A 17 -9.81 -10.22 12.17
C ALA A 17 -8.79 -9.11 12.48
N LEU A 18 -8.15 -8.56 11.45
CA LEU A 18 -7.17 -7.49 11.57
C LEU A 18 -7.77 -6.18 12.11
N SER A 19 -9.04 -5.88 11.81
CA SER A 19 -9.73 -4.72 12.38
C SER A 19 -9.91 -4.79 13.90
N LYS A 20 -9.85 -6.00 14.47
CA LYS A 20 -10.00 -6.26 15.91
C LYS A 20 -8.67 -6.50 16.62
N THR A 21 -7.55 -6.53 15.87
CA THR A 21 -6.20 -6.87 16.37
C THR A 21 -6.19 -8.21 17.12
N ASP A 22 -6.94 -9.19 16.60
CA ASP A 22 -7.08 -10.52 17.21
C ASP A 22 -6.16 -11.52 16.49
N PHE A 23 -4.94 -11.67 16.99
CA PHE A 23 -3.94 -12.59 16.42
C PHE A 23 -4.39 -14.06 16.42
N GLY A 24 -5.29 -14.46 17.32
CA GLY A 24 -5.85 -15.82 17.33
C GLY A 24 -6.77 -16.06 16.13
N ALA A 25 -7.66 -15.09 15.87
CA ALA A 25 -8.59 -15.15 14.74
C ALA A 25 -7.91 -15.00 13.36
N GLU A 26 -6.70 -14.46 13.29
CA GLU A 26 -5.92 -14.31 12.05
C GLU A 26 -5.25 -15.62 11.57
N LYS A 27 -4.97 -16.58 12.47
CA LYS A 27 -4.26 -17.83 12.10
C LYS A 27 -5.03 -18.67 11.08
N GLY A 28 -6.33 -18.86 11.31
CA GLY A 28 -7.21 -19.67 10.45
C GLY A 28 -7.22 -19.23 8.98
N PRO A 29 -7.55 -17.96 8.66
CA PRO A 29 -7.55 -17.50 7.28
C PRO A 29 -6.15 -17.49 6.66
N LEU A 30 -5.08 -17.17 7.41
CA LEU A 30 -3.71 -17.25 6.88
C LEU A 30 -3.31 -18.67 6.47
N GLN A 31 -3.64 -19.69 7.27
CA GLN A 31 -3.42 -21.09 6.90
C GLN A 31 -4.21 -21.50 5.66
N ALA A 32 -5.44 -21.02 5.52
CA ALA A 32 -6.28 -21.29 4.35
C ALA A 32 -5.72 -20.63 3.08
N ILE A 33 -5.16 -19.43 3.19
CA ILE A 33 -4.47 -18.73 2.10
C ILE A 33 -3.22 -19.52 1.68
N VAL A 34 -2.36 -19.92 2.62
CA VAL A 34 -1.17 -20.74 2.32
C VAL A 34 -1.55 -22.05 1.64
N ARG A 35 -2.57 -22.75 2.15
CA ARG A 35 -3.08 -24.00 1.56
C ARG A 35 -3.62 -23.81 0.14
N SER A 36 -4.17 -22.63 -0.16
CA SER A 36 -4.68 -22.29 -1.49
C SER A 36 -3.57 -21.88 -2.46
N LEU A 37 -2.51 -21.21 -1.98
CA LEU A 37 -1.38 -20.74 -2.78
C LEU A 37 -0.38 -21.86 -3.15
N ARG A 38 -0.06 -22.77 -2.22
CA ARG A 38 0.89 -23.88 -2.45
C ARG A 38 0.63 -24.71 -3.73
N PRO A 39 -0.60 -25.17 -4.04
CA PRO A 39 -0.85 -25.96 -5.25
C PRO A 39 -0.75 -25.16 -6.55
N MET A 40 -0.74 -23.82 -6.48
CA MET A 40 -0.61 -22.97 -7.67
C MET A 40 0.84 -22.85 -8.16
N ARG A 41 1.85 -23.25 -7.36
CA ARG A 41 3.29 -23.25 -7.71
C ARG A 41 3.74 -21.94 -8.40
N LEU A 42 3.34 -20.81 -7.83
CA LEU A 42 3.62 -19.48 -8.35
C LEU A 42 5.13 -19.20 -8.26
N LYS A 43 5.72 -18.70 -9.35
CA LYS A 43 7.13 -18.29 -9.37
C LYS A 43 7.29 -16.81 -9.05
N SER A 44 6.26 -16.02 -9.35
CA SER A 44 6.20 -14.59 -9.05
C SER A 44 4.77 -14.21 -8.64
N LEU A 45 4.65 -13.12 -7.88
CA LEU A 45 3.36 -12.47 -7.59
C LEU A 45 2.61 -12.06 -8.87
N ASP A 46 3.32 -11.87 -9.99
CA ASP A 46 2.74 -11.52 -11.28
C ASP A 46 1.96 -12.66 -11.94
N ASP A 47 2.12 -13.90 -11.46
CA ASP A 47 1.35 -15.06 -11.92
C ASP A 47 -0.10 -15.05 -11.37
N LEU A 48 -0.40 -14.16 -10.41
CA LEU A 48 -1.74 -13.95 -9.87
C LEU A 48 -2.50 -12.87 -10.66
N ASP A 49 -3.83 -12.98 -10.70
CA ASP A 49 -4.66 -11.91 -11.26
C ASP A 49 -4.49 -10.59 -10.48
N LEU A 50 -4.63 -9.46 -11.18
CA LEU A 50 -4.35 -8.13 -10.65
C LEU A 50 -5.10 -7.82 -9.34
N ASN A 51 -6.35 -8.29 -9.22
CA ASN A 51 -7.19 -8.03 -8.06
C ASN A 51 -6.75 -8.89 -6.86
N THR A 52 -6.52 -10.19 -7.05
CA THR A 52 -5.98 -11.08 -6.01
C THR A 52 -4.60 -10.63 -5.55
N ARG A 53 -3.70 -10.30 -6.50
CA ARG A 53 -2.35 -9.81 -6.21
C ARG A 53 -2.38 -8.54 -5.38
N GLY A 54 -3.17 -7.54 -5.81
CA GLY A 54 -3.28 -6.26 -5.10
C GLY A 54 -3.74 -6.44 -3.67
N ARG A 55 -4.85 -7.19 -3.47
CA ARG A 55 -5.40 -7.45 -2.13
C ARG A 55 -4.44 -8.25 -1.25
N LEU A 56 -3.86 -9.33 -1.78
CA LEU A 56 -2.91 -10.16 -1.05
C LEU A 56 -1.74 -9.32 -0.52
N ILE A 57 -1.15 -8.47 -1.37
CA ILE A 57 -0.04 -7.61 -0.98
C ILE A 57 -0.46 -6.62 0.11
N THR A 58 -1.57 -5.90 -0.09
CA THR A 58 -2.01 -4.89 0.87
C THR A 58 -2.37 -5.50 2.23
N THR A 59 -3.04 -6.64 2.24
CA THR A 59 -3.49 -7.28 3.48
C THR A 59 -2.30 -7.90 4.23
N LEU A 60 -1.40 -8.63 3.56
CA LEU A 60 -0.22 -9.23 4.20
C LEU A 60 0.75 -8.18 4.75
N LEU A 61 0.99 -7.08 4.03
CA LEU A 61 1.82 -5.97 4.53
C LEU A 61 1.18 -5.29 5.74
N ARG A 62 -0.16 -5.23 5.81
CA ARG A 62 -0.88 -4.64 6.94
C ARG A 62 -0.78 -5.54 8.18
N VAL A 63 -0.89 -6.86 8.03
CA VAL A 63 -0.64 -7.84 9.10
C VAL A 63 0.80 -7.70 9.63
N GLN A 64 1.78 -7.65 8.72
CA GLN A 64 3.20 -7.55 9.11
C GLN A 64 3.56 -6.25 9.85
N ARG A 65 2.77 -5.18 9.70
CA ARG A 65 2.99 -3.87 10.37
C ARG A 65 2.30 -3.75 11.74
N GLN A 66 1.59 -4.77 12.20
CA GLN A 66 0.97 -4.74 13.53
C GLN A 66 2.06 -4.63 14.62
N PRO A 67 1.79 -3.86 15.70
CA PRO A 67 2.79 -3.64 16.75
C PRO A 67 3.18 -4.96 17.41
N LYS A 68 4.48 -5.18 17.57
CA LYS A 68 5.02 -6.36 18.26
C LYS A 68 4.60 -6.31 19.74
N PRO A 69 3.87 -7.32 20.25
CA PRO A 69 3.54 -7.40 21.66
C PRO A 69 4.82 -7.58 22.51
N ALA A 70 4.79 -7.12 23.77
CA ALA A 70 5.92 -7.26 24.69
C ALA A 70 6.31 -8.74 24.83
N ALA A 71 7.60 -9.03 24.69
CA ALA A 71 8.11 -10.39 24.88
C ALA A 71 7.93 -10.77 26.36
N PRO A 72 7.53 -12.02 26.67
CA PRO A 72 7.53 -12.49 28.05
C PRO A 72 8.96 -12.41 28.59
N GLU A 73 9.17 -11.63 29.65
CA GLU A 73 10.49 -11.51 30.28
C GLU A 73 10.94 -12.89 30.75
N ALA A 74 11.96 -13.44 30.10
CA ALA A 74 12.81 -14.43 30.72
C ALA A 74 13.53 -13.72 31.88
N GLY A 75 13.40 -14.27 33.09
CA GLY A 75 13.90 -13.66 34.30
C GLY A 75 15.32 -13.12 34.18
N SER A 76 15.48 -11.87 34.63
CA SER A 76 16.70 -11.27 35.17
C SER A 76 18.03 -11.68 34.51
N ALA A 77 18.51 -10.87 33.57
CA ALA A 77 19.94 -10.57 33.50
C ALA A 77 20.10 -9.09 33.18
N GLU A 78 20.67 -8.41 34.16
CA GLU A 78 20.96 -7.01 34.31
C GLU A 78 21.87 -6.48 33.18
N ALA A 79 21.80 -5.16 33.01
CA ALA A 79 22.46 -4.38 31.98
C ALA A 79 23.98 -4.65 31.84
N ALA A 80 24.45 -4.76 30.59
CA ALA A 80 25.78 -4.29 30.20
C ALA A 80 25.83 -3.95 28.70
N ALA A 81 26.01 -2.66 28.41
CA ALA A 81 26.41 -2.13 27.11
C ALA A 81 27.92 -2.38 26.86
N PRO A 82 28.45 -2.14 25.65
CA PRO A 82 29.41 -3.02 24.98
C PRO A 82 30.88 -2.73 25.31
N ALA A 83 31.71 -3.77 25.34
CA ALA A 83 33.17 -3.64 25.31
C ALA A 83 33.79 -4.71 24.39
N GLU A 84 34.37 -4.20 23.30
CA GLU A 84 35.69 -4.54 22.73
C GLU A 84 36.11 -6.01 22.54
N ALA A 85 36.39 -6.35 21.27
CA ALA A 85 37.12 -7.55 20.87
C ALA A 85 38.58 -7.50 21.38
N PRO A 86 39.21 -8.67 21.63
CA PRO A 86 39.96 -9.30 20.53
C PRO A 86 39.88 -10.84 20.50
N ALA A 87 40.09 -11.40 19.31
CA ALA A 87 40.45 -12.80 19.07
C ALA A 87 42.00 -12.92 19.02
N PRO A 88 42.62 -14.11 18.78
CA PRO A 88 42.21 -15.48 19.05
C PRO A 88 43.30 -16.28 19.82
N ALA A 89 42.97 -17.45 20.37
CA ALA A 89 43.95 -18.51 20.58
C ALA A 89 43.27 -19.88 20.59
N GLU A 90 44.02 -20.82 20.05
CA GLU A 90 43.67 -22.08 19.43
C GLU A 90 43.97 -23.26 20.39
N VAL A 91 43.16 -24.34 20.32
CA VAL A 91 43.41 -25.77 20.67
C VAL A 91 43.91 -26.06 22.12
N GLU A 92 43.27 -26.89 22.96
CA GLU A 92 43.22 -28.36 22.92
C GLU A 92 42.28 -28.90 24.03
N THR A 93 41.42 -29.85 23.69
CA THR A 93 40.91 -30.91 24.60
C THR A 93 41.96 -32.05 24.66
N PRO A 94 41.98 -33.02 25.60
CA PRO A 94 40.81 -33.55 26.33
C PRO A 94 41.06 -34.11 27.77
N ALA A 95 39.95 -34.54 28.39
CA ALA A 95 39.80 -35.65 29.37
C ALA A 95 40.68 -35.60 30.65
N GLU A 96 40.11 -35.70 31.86
CA GLU A 96 39.68 -36.98 32.45
C GLU A 96 38.80 -36.71 33.69
N ALA A 97 37.70 -37.46 33.83
CA ALA A 97 37.09 -37.76 35.12
C ALA A 97 37.99 -38.79 35.85
N PRO A 98 37.88 -39.05 37.17
CA PRO A 98 36.69 -39.73 37.71
C PRO A 98 36.31 -39.42 39.18
N ALA A 99 35.08 -39.83 39.53
CA ALA A 99 34.61 -40.57 40.72
C ALA A 99 35.28 -40.32 42.09
N ALA A 100 34.61 -40.37 43.25
CA ALA A 100 33.54 -41.26 43.67
C ALA A 100 33.04 -40.86 45.08
N ALA A 101 31.96 -41.54 45.51
CA ALA A 101 31.68 -41.97 46.89
C ALA A 101 31.17 -40.87 47.85
N GLU A 102 30.15 -41.07 48.70
CA GLU A 102 29.39 -42.22 49.20
C GLU A 102 28.06 -41.63 49.77
N GLY A 103 26.90 -42.29 49.69
CA GLY A 103 26.41 -43.24 50.71
C GLY A 103 25.99 -42.49 51.98
N GLU A 104 24.73 -42.39 52.38
CA GLU A 104 24.07 -43.43 53.19
C GLU A 104 22.55 -43.19 53.35
N ALA A 105 21.83 -44.27 53.62
CA ALA A 105 20.38 -44.39 53.56
C ALA A 105 19.66 -44.20 54.91
N ALA A 106 18.38 -43.78 54.89
CA ALA A 106 17.35 -44.23 55.82
C ALA A 106 15.94 -43.87 55.31
N ALA A 107 15.03 -44.85 55.31
CA ALA A 107 13.57 -44.72 55.15
C ALA A 107 12.90 -45.45 56.35
N PRO A 108 11.56 -45.50 56.57
CA PRO A 108 10.42 -44.92 55.83
C PRO A 108 9.25 -44.36 56.73
N ALA A 109 8.13 -43.99 56.08
CA ALA A 109 6.76 -43.70 56.57
C ALA A 109 6.55 -42.35 57.31
N GLU A 110 5.57 -41.51 56.98
CA GLU A 110 4.14 -41.74 57.20
C GLU A 110 3.27 -40.77 56.35
N ALA A 111 2.01 -41.16 56.13
CA ALA A 111 1.07 -40.56 55.19
C ALA A 111 0.54 -39.16 55.58
N ALA A 112 0.46 -38.27 54.59
CA ALA A 112 -0.52 -37.18 54.54
C ALA A 112 -0.85 -36.86 53.08
N ALA A 113 -2.07 -37.19 52.65
CA ALA A 113 -2.76 -36.48 51.57
C ALA A 113 -3.75 -35.49 52.22
N PRO A 114 -4.27 -34.44 51.57
CA PRO A 114 -4.24 -34.12 50.12
C PRO A 114 -3.94 -32.63 49.81
N THR A 115 -3.73 -32.27 48.54
CA THR A 115 -4.44 -31.13 47.90
C THR A 115 -4.14 -31.02 46.40
N GLU A 116 -5.23 -30.80 45.70
CA GLU A 116 -5.47 -30.54 44.29
C GLU A 116 -4.45 -29.57 43.65
N ALA A 117 -3.65 -30.05 42.69
CA ALA A 117 -2.82 -29.20 41.85
C ALA A 117 -3.63 -28.73 40.63
N ALA A 118 -4.15 -27.51 40.72
CA ALA A 118 -4.72 -26.79 39.59
C ALA A 118 -3.66 -26.57 38.49
N ALA A 119 -4.07 -26.74 37.23
CA ALA A 119 -3.24 -26.47 36.05
C ALA A 119 -2.64 -25.05 36.09
N PRO A 120 -1.39 -24.84 35.63
CA PRO A 120 -0.77 -23.52 35.69
C PRO A 120 -1.52 -22.57 34.76
N ALA A 121 -1.99 -21.46 35.32
CA ALA A 121 -2.59 -20.36 34.57
C ALA A 121 -1.57 -19.84 33.54
N VAL A 122 -1.88 -20.00 32.26
CA VAL A 122 -1.05 -19.51 31.16
C VAL A 122 -1.13 -17.98 31.16
N ASP A 123 0.03 -17.32 31.16
CA ASP A 123 0.12 -15.87 31.12
C ASP A 123 -0.47 -15.34 29.79
N PRO A 124 -1.54 -14.52 29.81
CA PRO A 124 -2.19 -14.03 28.59
C PRO A 124 -1.27 -13.15 27.73
N ALA A 125 -0.19 -12.60 28.28
CA ALA A 125 0.81 -11.87 27.50
C ALA A 125 1.68 -12.81 26.65
N ARG A 126 2.03 -13.97 27.19
CA ARG A 126 2.78 -15.02 26.48
C ARG A 126 1.96 -15.62 25.35
N GLU A 127 0.67 -15.90 25.57
CA GLU A 127 -0.23 -16.41 24.53
C GLU A 127 -0.37 -15.43 23.36
N LYS A 128 -0.46 -14.12 23.65
CA LYS A 128 -0.52 -13.08 22.62
C LYS A 128 0.78 -12.98 21.83
N PHE A 129 1.93 -13.09 22.49
CA PHE A 129 3.25 -13.09 21.84
C PHE A 129 3.46 -14.32 20.95
N GLU A 130 3.08 -15.50 21.43
CA GLU A 130 3.11 -16.75 20.66
C GLU A 130 2.15 -16.69 19.48
N ALA A 131 0.94 -16.13 19.67
CA ALA A 131 -0.03 -15.94 18.59
C ALA A 131 0.48 -14.99 17.50
N TRP A 132 1.08 -13.86 17.88
CA TRP A 132 1.72 -12.92 16.94
C TRP A 132 2.87 -13.58 16.18
N THR A 133 3.69 -14.37 16.86
CA THR A 133 4.82 -15.10 16.25
C THR A 133 4.33 -16.11 15.21
N ASP A 134 3.27 -16.85 15.52
CA ASP A 134 2.64 -17.79 14.58
C ASP A 134 2.04 -17.07 13.36
N VAL A 135 1.39 -15.92 13.57
CA VAL A 135 0.82 -15.09 12.49
C VAL A 135 1.93 -14.64 11.53
N LEU A 136 3.04 -14.11 12.03
CA LEU A 136 4.16 -13.68 11.18
C LEU A 136 4.83 -14.84 10.44
N PHE A 137 4.96 -16.00 11.08
CA PHE A 137 5.46 -17.20 10.43
C PHE A 137 4.55 -17.64 9.27
N LEU A 138 3.23 -17.59 9.46
CA LEU A 138 2.26 -17.89 8.39
C LEU A 138 2.27 -16.84 7.27
N VAL A 139 2.49 -15.57 7.59
CA VAL A 139 2.70 -14.51 6.58
C VAL A 139 3.95 -14.82 5.74
N GLY A 140 5.05 -15.25 6.37
CA GLY A 140 6.26 -15.69 5.65
C GLY A 140 6.00 -16.88 4.73
N GLN A 141 5.21 -17.86 5.18
CA GLN A 141 4.79 -18.98 4.32
C GLN A 141 3.89 -18.54 3.16
N ALA A 142 3.01 -17.56 3.36
CA ALA A 142 2.15 -17.03 2.32
C ALA A 142 2.97 -16.29 1.25
N TRP A 143 3.95 -15.47 1.65
CA TRP A 143 4.87 -14.82 0.71
C TRP A 143 5.72 -15.82 -0.08
N ARG A 144 6.27 -16.84 0.59
CA ARG A 144 7.02 -17.90 -0.09
C ARG A 144 6.15 -18.67 -1.07
N ALA A 145 4.91 -18.99 -0.72
CA ALA A 145 3.97 -19.67 -1.61
C ALA A 145 3.50 -18.78 -2.79
N ALA A 146 3.62 -17.46 -2.66
CA ALA A 146 3.32 -16.49 -3.70
C ALA A 146 4.52 -16.13 -4.59
N GLY A 147 5.70 -16.73 -4.35
CA GLY A 147 6.91 -16.51 -5.15
C GLY A 147 7.74 -15.29 -4.78
N ASP A 148 7.55 -14.71 -3.58
CA ASP A 148 8.30 -13.54 -3.10
C ASP A 148 9.21 -13.93 -1.92
N SER A 149 10.48 -14.22 -2.22
CA SER A 149 11.47 -14.69 -1.23
C SER A 149 11.92 -13.59 -0.27
N GLU A 150 12.12 -12.36 -0.75
CA GLU A 150 12.60 -11.23 0.07
C GLU A 150 11.60 -10.88 1.18
N ARG A 151 10.30 -10.80 0.84
CA ARG A 151 9.26 -10.52 1.84
C ARG A 151 9.01 -11.69 2.78
N ALA A 152 9.20 -12.92 2.29
CA ALA A 152 9.11 -14.12 3.12
C ALA A 152 10.22 -14.13 4.19
N GLU A 153 11.46 -13.86 3.79
CA GLU A 153 12.61 -13.78 4.71
C GLU A 153 12.43 -12.70 5.77
N ALA A 154 11.94 -11.52 5.39
CA ALA A 154 11.64 -10.45 6.34
C ALA A 154 10.57 -10.87 7.38
N ALA A 155 9.53 -11.61 6.96
CA ALA A 155 8.51 -12.11 7.86
C ALA A 155 9.01 -13.24 8.78
N PHE A 156 9.85 -14.15 8.25
CA PHE A 156 10.48 -15.20 9.05
C PHE A 156 11.45 -14.62 10.09
N ALA A 157 12.28 -13.65 9.70
CA ALA A 157 13.17 -12.93 10.62
C ALA A 157 12.38 -12.24 11.75
N ALA A 158 11.25 -11.61 11.43
CA ALA A 158 10.39 -10.96 12.42
C ALA A 158 9.73 -11.97 13.39
N SER A 159 9.43 -13.19 12.93
CA SER A 159 8.90 -14.27 13.78
C SER A 159 9.98 -14.99 14.61
N GLY A 160 11.26 -14.84 14.27
CA GLY A 160 12.35 -15.59 14.91
C GLY A 160 12.33 -17.11 14.65
N ARG A 161 11.45 -17.60 13.75
CA ARG A 161 11.37 -19.01 13.34
C ARG A 161 11.78 -19.14 11.87
N GLN A 162 12.76 -20.01 11.60
CA GLN A 162 13.08 -20.41 10.24
C GLN A 162 12.18 -21.58 9.82
N PRO A 163 11.61 -21.57 8.61
CA PRO A 163 10.90 -22.72 8.09
C PRO A 163 11.88 -23.88 7.92
N GLY A 164 11.63 -25.01 8.58
CA GLY A 164 12.46 -26.21 8.44
C GLY A 164 12.56 -26.67 6.99
N ALA A 165 13.72 -27.21 6.63
CA ALA A 165 14.01 -27.80 5.33
C ALA A 165 13.27 -29.14 5.15
N GLU A 166 11.93 -29.11 5.06
CA GLU A 166 11.16 -30.29 4.68
C GLU A 166 10.95 -30.30 3.15
N VAL A 167 11.75 -31.18 2.51
CA VAL A 167 11.64 -31.68 1.13
C VAL A 167 11.75 -30.61 0.04
N GLU A 168 12.95 -30.04 -0.08
CA GLU A 168 13.45 -29.60 -1.37
C GLU A 168 13.60 -30.83 -2.28
N GLU A 169 12.59 -31.12 -3.11
CA GLU A 169 12.91 -31.66 -4.43
C GLU A 169 13.74 -30.57 -5.14
N PRO A 170 15.00 -30.85 -5.49
CA PRO A 170 15.92 -29.81 -5.91
C PRO A 170 15.43 -29.17 -7.20
N VAL A 171 15.41 -27.85 -7.18
CA VAL A 171 15.38 -27.00 -8.37
C VAL A 171 16.52 -27.46 -9.29
N ALA A 172 16.17 -28.08 -10.41
CA ALA A 172 17.14 -28.51 -11.40
C ALA A 172 17.90 -27.30 -11.96
N ALA A 173 19.17 -27.19 -11.56
CA ALA A 173 20.18 -26.32 -12.14
C ALA A 173 20.47 -26.71 -13.61
N PRO A 174 21.09 -25.81 -14.41
CA PRO A 174 21.08 -25.86 -15.87
C PRO A 174 21.99 -26.98 -16.40
N ARG A 175 21.49 -27.74 -17.38
CA ARG A 175 22.26 -28.78 -18.09
C ARG A 175 23.09 -28.15 -19.20
N GLU A 176 24.37 -27.91 -18.93
CA GLU A 176 25.42 -27.90 -19.95
C GLU A 176 26.04 -29.30 -20.09
N GLU A 177 26.24 -29.68 -21.35
CA GLU A 177 27.21 -30.63 -21.90
C GLU A 177 27.39 -32.03 -21.26
N ARG A 178 26.74 -33.04 -21.85
CA ARG A 178 27.39 -34.35 -22.03
C ARG A 178 26.82 -35.14 -23.22
N ARG A 179 27.57 -35.09 -24.31
CA ARG A 179 28.00 -36.18 -25.22
C ARG A 179 27.07 -37.39 -25.47
N GLU A 180 26.91 -37.63 -26.77
CA GLU A 180 26.96 -38.93 -27.48
C GLU A 180 25.79 -39.91 -27.36
N ARG A 181 24.90 -39.81 -28.36
CA ARG A 181 24.57 -40.88 -29.33
C ARG A 181 24.64 -42.32 -28.79
N GLY A 182 23.46 -42.89 -28.52
CA GLY A 182 23.22 -44.32 -28.38
C GLY A 182 21.76 -44.61 -28.75
N GLU A 183 21.52 -45.77 -29.36
CA GLU A 183 20.56 -45.98 -30.44
C GLU A 183 19.10 -46.24 -30.01
N ARG A 184 18.20 -45.84 -30.92
CA ARG A 184 16.76 -46.16 -30.99
C ARG A 184 16.54 -47.66 -31.27
N PRO A 185 15.52 -48.31 -30.69
CA PRO A 185 14.87 -49.44 -31.32
C PRO A 185 13.48 -49.08 -31.86
N GLU A 186 13.19 -49.64 -33.03
CA GLU A 186 11.95 -49.52 -33.78
C GLU A 186 10.85 -50.48 -33.29
N ARG A 187 9.61 -49.97 -33.29
CA ARG A 187 8.41 -50.54 -33.94
C ARG A 187 8.17 -52.07 -33.86
N GLY A 188 7.07 -52.40 -33.17
CA GLY A 188 6.02 -53.29 -33.68
C GLY A 188 5.74 -54.55 -32.86
N GLU A 189 4.52 -54.69 -32.31
CA GLU A 189 3.52 -55.65 -32.79
C GLU A 189 2.20 -55.59 -31.97
N ARG A 190 1.20 -56.27 -32.51
CA ARG A 190 -0.26 -56.14 -32.40
C ARG A 190 -0.89 -56.83 -31.18
N ARG A 191 -2.12 -56.34 -30.87
CA ARG A 191 -3.32 -57.06 -30.34
C ARG A 191 -3.21 -57.56 -28.88
N GLU A 192 -4.24 -57.54 -28.02
CA GLU A 192 -5.68 -57.74 -28.19
C GLU A 192 -6.54 -56.86 -27.26
N ARG A 193 -7.80 -56.71 -27.67
CA ARG A 193 -8.94 -56.05 -27.04
C ARG A 193 -9.67 -57.04 -26.11
N PRO A 194 -10.34 -56.58 -25.04
CA PRO A 194 -11.64 -57.15 -24.69
C PRO A 194 -12.80 -56.15 -24.79
N ALA A 195 -13.99 -56.74 -24.97
CA ALA A 195 -15.28 -56.14 -25.29
C ALA A 195 -16.00 -55.58 -24.04
N ARG A 196 -16.70 -54.45 -24.17
CA ARG A 196 -18.17 -54.29 -24.28
C ARG A 196 -18.95 -54.47 -22.96
N GLY A 197 -19.58 -53.38 -22.56
CA GLY A 197 -20.76 -53.28 -21.69
C GLY A 197 -20.87 -51.83 -21.19
N GLU A 198 -22.01 -51.16 -21.11
CA GLU A 198 -23.26 -51.17 -21.87
C GLU A 198 -23.85 -49.75 -21.67
N ARG A 199 -24.47 -49.20 -22.70
CA ARG A 199 -25.09 -47.86 -22.73
C ARG A 199 -26.56 -48.00 -22.34
N PRO A 200 -27.10 -47.26 -21.38
CA PRO A 200 -28.55 -47.09 -21.26
C PRO A 200 -29.01 -45.97 -22.20
N GLU A 201 -29.96 -46.30 -23.06
CA GLU A 201 -30.70 -45.35 -23.88
C GLU A 201 -31.85 -44.70 -23.09
N ARG A 202 -31.94 -43.37 -23.22
CA ARG A 202 -33.14 -42.60 -23.58
C ARG A 202 -34.51 -43.17 -23.16
N GLY A 203 -35.11 -42.55 -22.14
CA GLY A 203 -36.56 -42.51 -21.91
C GLY A 203 -37.16 -41.16 -22.30
N GLU A 204 -38.40 -41.18 -22.76
CA GLU A 204 -39.06 -40.14 -23.57
C GLU A 204 -39.86 -39.08 -22.77
N ARG A 205 -39.80 -37.84 -23.27
CA ARG A 205 -40.89 -36.87 -23.49
C ARG A 205 -42.18 -36.91 -22.62
N ALA A 206 -42.40 -35.80 -21.90
CA ALA A 206 -43.68 -35.06 -21.80
C ALA A 206 -43.30 -33.56 -21.82
N ALA A 207 -43.61 -32.71 -22.81
CA ALA A 207 -44.90 -32.23 -23.33
C ALA A 207 -45.77 -31.51 -22.29
N SER A 208 -45.67 -30.17 -22.19
CA SER A 208 -46.75 -29.22 -22.56
C SER A 208 -46.62 -27.84 -21.88
N GLY A 209 -46.82 -26.79 -22.67
CA GLY A 209 -47.21 -25.41 -22.28
C GLY A 209 -46.07 -24.39 -22.13
N GLU A 210 -46.05 -23.17 -22.70
CA GLU A 210 -46.87 -22.40 -23.65
C GLU A 210 -45.91 -21.32 -24.24
N ARG A 211 -45.68 -21.26 -25.56
CA ARG A 211 -46.19 -20.23 -26.50
C ARG A 211 -46.11 -18.77 -25.99
N ARG A 212 -45.10 -17.99 -26.39
CA ARG A 212 -45.06 -16.91 -27.44
C ARG A 212 -43.86 -16.03 -27.03
N GLU A 213 -43.08 -15.36 -27.87
CA GLU A 213 -43.38 -14.72 -29.14
C GLU A 213 -42.08 -14.49 -29.91
N ARG A 214 -42.17 -14.67 -31.23
CA ARG A 214 -41.16 -14.33 -32.21
C ARG A 214 -41.07 -12.80 -32.28
N GLY A 215 -40.08 -12.24 -31.58
CA GLY A 215 -39.62 -10.86 -31.75
C GLY A 215 -38.51 -10.78 -32.80
N GLU A 216 -38.52 -9.69 -33.54
CA GLU A 216 -37.97 -9.52 -34.88
C GLU A 216 -36.44 -9.52 -34.94
N ARG A 217 -35.94 -10.10 -36.02
CA ARG A 217 -34.55 -10.02 -36.49
C ARG A 217 -34.20 -8.55 -36.74
N PRO A 218 -33.30 -7.92 -35.96
CA PRO A 218 -32.76 -6.63 -36.33
C PRO A 218 -31.80 -6.83 -37.49
N GLU A 219 -31.88 -5.88 -38.41
CA GLU A 219 -31.12 -5.84 -39.64
C GLU A 219 -29.61 -5.84 -39.40
N ARG A 220 -28.96 -6.31 -40.47
CA ARG A 220 -27.56 -6.36 -40.78
C ARG A 220 -26.83 -5.03 -40.50
N GLY A 221 -26.50 -4.81 -39.23
CA GLY A 221 -25.52 -3.83 -38.80
C GLY A 221 -24.11 -4.28 -39.20
N GLU A 222 -23.33 -3.32 -39.67
CA GLU A 222 -22.06 -3.47 -40.36
C GLU A 222 -21.08 -4.41 -39.65
N ARG A 223 -20.43 -5.21 -40.49
CA ARG A 223 -19.38 -6.18 -40.16
C ARG A 223 -18.23 -5.45 -39.47
N ARG A 224 -18.31 -5.30 -38.14
CA ARG A 224 -17.18 -4.89 -37.29
C ARG A 224 -15.97 -5.72 -37.69
N GLU A 225 -14.91 -5.01 -38.02
CA GLU A 225 -13.62 -5.56 -38.38
C GLU A 225 -13.23 -6.63 -37.37
N ARG A 226 -12.95 -7.81 -37.91
CA ARG A 226 -12.46 -8.96 -37.18
C ARG A 226 -11.22 -8.50 -36.40
N PRO A 227 -11.17 -8.63 -35.06
CA PRO A 227 -9.96 -8.28 -34.32
C PRO A 227 -8.78 -9.04 -34.91
N ALA A 228 -7.67 -8.33 -35.10
CA ALA A 228 -6.43 -8.85 -35.63
C ALA A 228 -6.14 -10.19 -34.94
N ARG A 229 -6.10 -11.24 -35.75
CA ARG A 229 -5.80 -12.60 -35.31
C ARG A 229 -4.49 -12.52 -34.54
N ALA A 230 -4.57 -12.72 -33.22
CA ALA A 230 -3.44 -12.84 -32.33
C ALA A 230 -2.35 -13.70 -33.01
N GLU A 231 -1.12 -13.18 -32.96
CA GLU A 231 0.07 -13.84 -33.48
C GLU A 231 0.05 -15.29 -33.01
N ARG A 232 -0.05 -16.18 -34.00
CA ARG A 232 -0.02 -17.62 -33.79
C ARG A 232 1.31 -17.93 -33.09
N PRO A 233 1.31 -18.66 -31.95
CA PRO A 233 2.55 -19.05 -31.31
C PRO A 233 3.44 -19.80 -32.30
N GLU A 234 4.73 -19.48 -32.24
CA GLU A 234 5.79 -19.94 -33.14
C GLU A 234 5.61 -21.40 -33.50
N ARG A 235 5.15 -21.63 -34.74
CA ARG A 235 5.05 -22.97 -35.30
C ARG A 235 6.48 -23.41 -35.55
N GLY A 236 6.96 -24.28 -34.66
CA GLY A 236 8.30 -24.85 -34.67
C GLY A 236 8.83 -25.14 -36.07
N GLU A 237 10.10 -24.77 -36.24
CA GLU A 237 11.06 -25.34 -37.18
C GLU A 237 10.41 -25.95 -38.43
N ARG A 238 9.99 -25.05 -39.32
CA ARG A 238 10.15 -25.23 -40.77
C ARG A 238 11.49 -25.90 -41.06
N PRO A 239 11.65 -27.18 -41.47
CA PRO A 239 12.96 -27.62 -41.97
C PRO A 239 13.35 -26.62 -43.06
N LEU A 240 14.53 -26.00 -42.91
CA LEU A 240 15.12 -25.22 -43.98
C LEU A 240 15.08 -26.11 -45.23
N PRO A 241 14.63 -25.61 -46.40
CA PRO A 241 14.90 -26.30 -47.66
C PRO A 241 16.38 -26.67 -47.65
N GLU A 242 16.77 -27.81 -48.21
CA GLU A 242 18.18 -28.20 -48.29
C GLU A 242 18.94 -27.16 -49.12
N LEU A 243 19.35 -26.10 -48.44
CA LEU A 243 20.06 -24.95 -48.93
C LEU A 243 21.52 -25.40 -48.99
N THR A 244 21.94 -25.78 -50.19
CA THR A 244 23.29 -26.25 -50.46
C THR A 244 24.23 -25.06 -50.61
N GLY A 245 25.38 -25.10 -49.93
CA GLY A 245 26.44 -24.08 -50.04
C GLY A 245 26.88 -23.50 -48.69
N THR A 246 27.79 -22.53 -48.77
CA THR A 246 28.19 -21.69 -47.62
C THR A 246 27.02 -20.84 -47.13
N TRP A 247 27.02 -20.42 -45.86
CA TRP A 247 25.88 -19.69 -45.28
C TRP A 247 25.52 -18.41 -46.04
N ASP A 248 26.49 -17.73 -46.67
CA ASP A 248 26.27 -16.56 -47.53
C ASP A 248 25.46 -16.90 -48.79
N GLU A 249 25.74 -18.06 -49.40
CA GLU A 249 25.01 -18.55 -50.57
C GLU A 249 23.59 -18.97 -50.17
N GLN A 250 23.43 -19.58 -48.99
CA GLN A 250 22.13 -19.91 -48.43
C GLN A 250 21.30 -18.64 -48.15
N ALA A 251 21.91 -17.57 -47.64
CA ALA A 251 21.22 -16.30 -47.41
C ALA A 251 20.75 -15.66 -48.73
N LYS A 252 21.61 -15.62 -49.76
CA LYS A 252 21.26 -15.11 -51.10
C LYS A 252 20.17 -15.93 -51.79
N GLN A 253 20.20 -17.25 -51.64
CA GLN A 253 19.14 -18.13 -52.14
C GLN A 253 17.81 -17.81 -51.45
N LEU A 254 17.80 -17.63 -50.13
CA LEU A 254 16.60 -17.23 -49.37
C LEU A 254 16.08 -15.85 -49.77
N GLU A 255 16.97 -14.89 -50.03
CA GLU A 255 16.61 -13.57 -50.54
C GLU A 255 15.98 -13.64 -51.93
N THR A 256 16.58 -14.42 -52.85
CA THR A 256 16.05 -14.65 -54.21
C THR A 256 14.67 -15.31 -54.18
N MET A 257 14.43 -16.16 -53.19
CA MET A 257 13.12 -16.79 -52.94
C MET A 257 12.10 -15.86 -52.25
N GLY A 258 12.47 -14.60 -51.96
CA GLY A 258 11.62 -13.63 -51.26
C GLY A 258 11.45 -13.92 -49.76
N ARG A 259 12.22 -14.86 -49.20
CA ARG A 259 12.20 -15.21 -47.77
C ARG A 259 13.18 -14.34 -46.98
N THR A 260 13.03 -13.02 -47.11
CA THR A 260 13.94 -12.01 -46.54
C THR A 260 14.08 -12.09 -45.02
N ARG A 261 13.02 -12.50 -44.28
CA ARG A 261 13.10 -12.71 -42.82
C ARG A 261 13.98 -13.90 -42.42
N ASP A 262 13.93 -14.99 -43.18
CA ASP A 262 14.73 -16.18 -42.90
C ASP A 262 16.19 -15.95 -43.29
N ALA A 263 16.43 -15.20 -44.37
CA ALA A 263 17.76 -14.69 -44.73
C ALA A 263 18.32 -13.77 -43.63
N GLY A 264 17.51 -12.84 -43.11
CA GLY A 264 17.90 -11.95 -42.01
C GLY A 264 18.32 -12.69 -40.74
N ARG A 265 17.62 -13.77 -40.36
CA ARG A 265 18.01 -14.63 -39.21
C ARG A 265 19.34 -15.33 -39.43
N LEU A 266 19.64 -15.72 -40.68
CA LEU A 266 20.90 -16.37 -41.02
C LEU A 266 22.08 -15.38 -40.89
N HIS A 267 21.87 -14.13 -41.32
CA HIS A 267 22.84 -13.05 -41.13
C HIS A 267 23.01 -12.65 -39.66
N GLU A 268 21.93 -12.63 -38.86
CA GLU A 268 21.98 -12.36 -37.41
C GLU A 268 22.82 -13.43 -36.68
N ARG A 269 22.64 -14.71 -37.02
CA ARG A 269 23.43 -15.81 -36.43
C ARG A 269 24.93 -15.71 -36.73
N ASN A 270 25.28 -15.10 -37.86
CA ASN A 270 26.65 -14.97 -38.33
C ASN A 270 27.21 -13.55 -38.09
N ASN A 271 26.62 -12.78 -37.16
CA ASN A 271 27.05 -11.44 -36.75
C ASN A 271 27.09 -10.38 -37.88
N SER A 272 26.37 -10.62 -38.98
CA SER A 272 26.25 -9.67 -40.10
C SER A 272 25.04 -8.77 -39.91
N PHE A 273 25.11 -7.89 -38.92
CA PHE A 273 23.96 -7.12 -38.44
C PHE A 273 23.42 -6.08 -39.43
N ALA A 274 24.28 -5.46 -40.25
CA ALA A 274 23.87 -4.47 -41.26
C ALA A 274 22.97 -5.09 -42.36
N GLU A 275 23.40 -6.23 -42.92
CA GLU A 275 22.61 -6.98 -43.92
C GLU A 275 21.36 -7.60 -43.29
N ALA A 276 21.46 -8.10 -42.05
CA ALA A 276 20.30 -8.58 -41.31
C ALA A 276 19.24 -7.47 -41.14
N ALA A 277 19.65 -6.25 -40.76
CA ALA A 277 18.73 -5.13 -40.58
C ALA A 277 18.03 -4.74 -41.89
N ARG A 278 18.77 -4.68 -43.01
CA ARG A 278 18.22 -4.43 -44.35
C ARG A 278 17.20 -5.49 -44.77
N LEU A 279 17.51 -6.76 -44.56
CA LEU A 279 16.65 -7.88 -44.93
C LEU A 279 15.39 -7.97 -44.05
N PHE A 280 15.49 -7.68 -42.75
CA PHE A 280 14.33 -7.60 -41.87
C PHE A 280 13.41 -6.42 -42.22
N GLU A 281 13.98 -5.29 -42.61
CA GLU A 281 13.20 -4.15 -43.10
C GLU A 281 12.49 -4.48 -44.41
N ALA A 282 13.18 -5.09 -45.39
CA ALA A 282 12.58 -5.57 -46.63
C ALA A 282 11.46 -6.62 -46.37
N GLY A 283 11.61 -7.40 -45.29
CA GLY A 283 10.59 -8.33 -44.80
C GLY A 283 9.48 -7.69 -43.95
N GLY A 284 9.51 -6.38 -43.70
CA GLY A 284 8.52 -5.66 -42.88
C GLY A 284 8.56 -5.96 -41.38
N ASP A 285 9.60 -6.64 -40.88
CA ASP A 285 9.81 -6.83 -39.42
C ASP A 285 10.70 -5.71 -38.90
N LEU A 286 10.09 -4.53 -38.71
CA LEU A 286 10.79 -3.32 -38.29
C LEU A 286 11.40 -3.42 -36.89
N LYS A 287 10.84 -4.26 -36.00
CA LYS A 287 11.36 -4.47 -34.64
C LYS A 287 12.66 -5.25 -34.65
N SER A 288 12.73 -6.32 -35.45
CA SER A 288 13.97 -7.08 -35.63
C SER A 288 14.99 -6.30 -36.46
N ALA A 289 14.55 -5.49 -37.42
CA ALA A 289 15.42 -4.56 -38.14
C ALA A 289 16.09 -3.55 -37.19
N LEU A 290 15.33 -2.91 -36.29
CA LEU A 290 15.86 -1.95 -35.33
C LEU A 290 16.84 -2.59 -34.35
N ARG A 291 16.53 -3.79 -33.83
CA ARG A 291 17.44 -4.53 -32.95
C ARG A 291 18.78 -4.80 -33.61
N ASN A 292 18.75 -5.31 -34.84
CA ASN A 292 19.96 -5.62 -35.60
C ASN A 292 20.73 -4.34 -35.99
N ALA A 293 20.05 -3.26 -36.37
CA ALA A 293 20.70 -1.98 -36.63
C ALA A 293 21.46 -1.45 -35.40
N LEU A 294 20.87 -1.58 -34.20
CA LEU A 294 21.52 -1.19 -32.94
C LEU A 294 22.71 -2.10 -32.59
N SER A 295 22.57 -3.41 -32.78
CA SER A 295 23.68 -4.37 -32.60
C SER A 295 24.82 -4.15 -33.59
N GLY A 296 24.52 -3.70 -34.80
CA GLY A 296 25.49 -3.32 -35.83
C GLY A 296 26.06 -1.90 -35.70
N SER A 297 25.62 -1.11 -34.72
CA SER A 297 25.97 0.31 -34.56
C SER A 297 25.61 1.22 -35.76
N ASP A 298 24.63 0.80 -36.59
CA ASP A 298 24.12 1.58 -37.72
C ASP A 298 23.11 2.64 -37.24
N ASN A 299 23.65 3.74 -36.71
CA ASN A 299 22.87 4.83 -36.11
C ASN A 299 21.91 5.52 -37.09
N ASP A 300 22.27 5.63 -38.37
CA ASP A 300 21.43 6.26 -39.40
C ASP A 300 20.19 5.41 -39.70
N MET A 301 20.36 4.09 -39.80
CA MET A 301 19.26 3.16 -39.98
C MET A 301 18.38 3.11 -38.73
N ALA A 302 18.97 3.09 -37.54
CA ALA A 302 18.23 3.14 -36.29
C ALA A 302 17.36 4.40 -36.17
N ARG A 303 17.90 5.59 -36.46
CA ARG A 303 17.14 6.87 -36.44
C ARG A 303 15.94 6.85 -37.38
N ARG A 304 16.11 6.32 -38.60
CA ARG A 304 15.00 6.19 -39.57
C ARG A 304 13.93 5.23 -39.07
N LEU A 305 14.33 4.08 -38.54
CA LEU A 305 13.41 3.07 -38.03
C LEU A 305 12.64 3.56 -36.79
N VAL A 306 13.28 4.32 -35.90
CA VAL A 306 12.67 4.96 -34.72
C VAL A 306 11.48 5.86 -35.10
N GLY A 307 11.53 6.54 -36.26
CA GLY A 307 10.42 7.36 -36.77
C GLY A 307 9.25 6.55 -37.33
N THR A 308 9.48 5.30 -37.73
CA THR A 308 8.47 4.44 -38.37
C THR A 308 7.80 3.46 -37.41
N LEU A 309 8.45 3.13 -36.28
CA LEU A 309 7.97 2.12 -35.35
C LEU A 309 6.88 2.67 -34.41
N PRO A 310 5.84 1.88 -34.07
CA PRO A 310 4.90 2.26 -33.03
C PRO A 310 5.58 2.47 -31.66
N PRO A 311 5.13 3.46 -30.87
CA PRO A 311 5.77 3.83 -29.60
C PRO A 311 5.84 2.66 -28.59
N ASP A 312 4.82 1.81 -28.56
CA ASP A 312 4.71 0.68 -27.63
C ASP A 312 5.82 -0.36 -27.80
N GLN A 313 6.34 -0.52 -29.03
CA GLN A 313 7.39 -1.48 -29.35
C GLN A 313 8.78 -0.84 -29.35
N LEU A 314 8.83 0.48 -29.51
CA LEU A 314 10.05 1.24 -29.63
C LEU A 314 10.79 1.35 -28.31
N ALA A 315 10.12 1.81 -27.25
CA ALA A 315 10.75 2.03 -25.95
C ALA A 315 11.38 0.75 -25.36
N PRO A 316 10.69 -0.41 -25.32
CA PRO A 316 11.29 -1.64 -24.81
C PRO A 316 12.45 -2.15 -25.67
N THR A 317 12.43 -1.88 -26.98
CA THR A 317 13.49 -2.32 -27.90
C THR A 317 14.75 -1.47 -27.74
N LEU A 318 14.61 -0.15 -27.63
CA LEU A 318 15.71 0.77 -27.38
C LEU A 318 16.32 0.59 -25.98
N GLU A 319 15.49 0.40 -24.95
CA GLU A 319 15.98 0.15 -23.58
C GLU A 319 16.77 -1.16 -23.46
N LYS A 320 16.30 -2.24 -24.11
CA LYS A 320 17.03 -3.52 -24.14
C LYS A 320 18.36 -3.42 -24.87
N ALA A 321 18.42 -2.61 -25.93
CA ALA A 321 19.63 -2.36 -26.68
C ALA A 321 20.58 -1.36 -26.00
N GLY A 322 20.18 -0.72 -24.89
CA GLY A 322 20.96 0.31 -24.22
C GLY A 322 21.05 1.65 -24.99
N ALA A 323 20.25 1.82 -26.04
CA ALA A 323 20.26 2.98 -26.93
C ALA A 323 19.42 4.14 -26.35
N TYR A 324 19.81 4.64 -25.18
CA TYR A 324 19.06 5.66 -24.45
C TYR A 324 19.10 7.05 -25.12
N GLU A 325 20.14 7.37 -25.90
CA GLU A 325 20.24 8.64 -26.61
C GLU A 325 19.15 8.79 -27.68
N LEU A 326 18.98 7.76 -28.52
CA LEU A 326 17.93 7.72 -29.54
C LEU A 326 16.53 7.72 -28.91
N LEU A 327 16.38 7.08 -27.76
CA LEU A 327 15.13 7.09 -27.00
C LEU A 327 14.82 8.49 -26.45
N MET A 328 15.83 9.20 -25.94
CA MET A 328 15.69 10.59 -25.50
C MET A 328 15.37 11.54 -26.65
N GLU A 329 16.08 11.46 -27.78
CA GLU A 329 15.79 12.26 -28.98
C GLU A 329 14.32 12.09 -29.43
N HIS A 330 13.83 10.85 -29.40
CA HIS A 330 12.44 10.53 -29.74
C HIS A 330 11.44 11.17 -28.76
N TYR A 331 11.66 11.06 -27.46
CA TYR A 331 10.77 11.66 -26.46
C TYR A 331 10.80 13.18 -26.48
N VAL A 332 11.97 13.79 -26.71
CA VAL A 332 12.11 15.25 -26.88
C VAL A 332 11.37 15.71 -28.13
N GLY A 333 11.47 14.99 -29.25
CA GLY A 333 10.72 15.29 -30.48
C GLY A 333 9.20 15.22 -30.31
N LYS A 334 8.72 14.37 -29.39
CA LYS A 334 7.31 14.25 -29.02
C LYS A 334 6.87 15.20 -27.90
N ALA A 335 7.78 16.04 -27.39
CA ALA A 335 7.58 16.88 -26.21
C ALA A 335 7.15 16.11 -24.94
N ASP A 336 7.50 14.82 -24.85
CA ASP A 336 7.22 13.97 -23.68
C ASP A 336 8.36 14.08 -22.65
N PHE A 337 8.42 15.23 -21.99
CA PHE A 337 9.47 15.53 -21.02
C PHE A 337 9.37 14.71 -19.74
N GLU A 338 8.24 14.05 -19.47
CA GLU A 338 8.12 13.16 -18.31
C GLU A 338 8.97 11.91 -18.49
N ASN A 339 8.88 11.26 -19.66
CA ASN A 339 9.69 10.08 -19.94
C ASN A 339 11.17 10.44 -20.07
N VAL A 340 11.50 11.61 -20.61
CA VAL A 340 12.88 12.14 -20.59
C VAL A 340 13.39 12.28 -19.15
N ALA A 341 12.59 12.86 -18.25
CA ALA A 341 12.98 13.03 -16.86
C ALA A 341 13.22 11.69 -16.15
N ARG A 342 12.38 10.68 -16.40
CA ARG A 342 12.58 9.31 -15.86
C ARG A 342 13.89 8.68 -16.33
N LEU A 343 14.27 8.91 -17.59
CA LEU A 343 15.56 8.44 -18.11
C LEU A 343 16.73 9.12 -17.38
N TYR A 344 16.65 10.43 -17.15
CA TYR A 344 17.67 11.15 -16.36
C TYR A 344 17.72 10.69 -14.89
N GLU A 345 16.58 10.41 -14.26
CA GLU A 345 16.55 9.85 -12.89
C GLU A 345 17.21 8.46 -12.82
N ARG A 346 16.98 7.61 -13.82
CA ARG A 346 17.65 6.29 -13.91
C ARG A 346 19.17 6.45 -14.06
N ALA A 347 19.61 7.47 -14.80
CA ALA A 347 21.02 7.83 -14.94
C ALA A 347 21.60 8.59 -13.72
N ARG A 348 20.79 8.81 -12.65
CA ARG A 348 21.14 9.60 -11.46
C ARG A 348 21.51 11.07 -11.75
N GLN A 349 21.11 11.58 -12.91
CA GLN A 349 21.30 12.98 -13.30
C GLN A 349 20.09 13.80 -12.87
N PHE A 350 20.01 14.10 -11.57
CA PHE A 350 18.83 14.73 -10.98
C PHE A 350 18.62 16.19 -11.40
N ASP A 351 19.69 16.93 -11.75
CA ASP A 351 19.60 18.31 -12.24
C ASP A 351 18.82 18.41 -13.56
N GLN A 352 19.20 17.56 -14.51
CA GLN A 352 18.57 17.50 -15.84
C GLN A 352 17.17 16.90 -15.76
N ALA A 353 16.96 15.91 -14.89
CA ALA A 353 15.63 15.37 -14.62
C ALA A 353 14.68 16.44 -14.08
N ALA A 354 15.17 17.29 -13.17
CA ALA A 354 14.37 18.36 -12.59
C ALA A 354 13.94 19.40 -13.63
N LEU A 355 14.85 19.82 -14.52
CA LEU A 355 14.54 20.71 -15.64
C LEU A 355 13.51 20.10 -16.60
N ALA A 356 13.63 18.81 -16.90
CA ALA A 356 12.67 18.10 -17.74
C ALA A 356 11.29 18.01 -17.06
N TYR A 357 11.22 17.73 -15.76
CA TYR A 357 9.96 17.76 -15.02
C TYR A 357 9.34 19.16 -14.94
N GLU A 358 10.16 20.21 -14.80
CA GLU A 358 9.72 21.61 -14.84
C GLU A 358 9.06 21.93 -16.19
N ARG A 359 9.69 21.55 -17.31
CA ARG A 359 9.12 21.70 -18.66
C ARG A 359 7.82 20.92 -18.86
N SER A 360 7.66 19.79 -18.18
CA SER A 360 6.43 18.98 -18.22
C SER A 360 5.29 19.54 -17.33
N GLY A 361 5.56 20.56 -16.51
CA GLY A 361 4.60 21.12 -15.54
C GLY A 361 4.40 20.26 -14.28
N LYS A 362 5.19 19.20 -14.09
CA LYS A 362 5.10 18.30 -12.92
C LYS A 362 5.92 18.84 -11.73
N LEU A 363 5.41 19.89 -11.10
CA LEU A 363 6.09 20.63 -10.02
C LEU A 363 6.53 19.74 -8.85
N THR A 364 5.70 18.80 -8.41
CA THR A 364 6.03 17.90 -7.29
C THR A 364 7.23 16.99 -7.60
N LEU A 365 7.32 16.48 -8.83
CA LEU A 365 8.44 15.63 -9.25
C LEU A 365 9.69 16.48 -9.46
N ALA A 366 9.55 17.64 -10.10
CA ALA A 366 10.65 18.59 -10.28
C ALA A 366 11.28 18.99 -8.94
N ARG A 367 10.46 19.34 -7.93
CA ARG A 367 10.94 19.67 -6.58
C ARG A 367 11.74 18.52 -5.96
N LYS A 368 11.21 17.29 -6.02
CA LYS A 368 11.89 16.09 -5.48
C LYS A 368 13.21 15.83 -6.20
N SER A 369 13.27 16.04 -7.51
CA SER A 369 14.51 15.90 -8.28
C SER A 369 15.52 16.99 -7.91
N TYR A 370 15.12 18.26 -7.75
CA TYR A 370 16.00 19.32 -7.26
C TYR A 370 16.52 19.08 -5.83
N GLU A 371 15.68 18.55 -4.94
CA GLU A 371 16.09 18.18 -3.57
C GLU A 371 17.13 17.05 -3.58
N ARG A 372 16.97 16.06 -4.48
CA ARG A 372 17.96 14.97 -4.67
C ARG A 372 19.28 15.49 -5.25
N ALA A 373 19.20 16.45 -6.17
CA ALA A 373 20.34 17.16 -6.74
C ALA A 373 21.06 18.08 -5.74
N ARG A 374 20.45 18.36 -4.57
CA ARG A 374 20.92 19.35 -3.58
C ARG A 374 20.92 20.80 -4.08
N ASP A 375 20.20 21.10 -5.17
CA ASP A 375 19.92 22.48 -5.58
C ASP A 375 18.71 23.02 -4.78
N ILE A 376 19.03 23.53 -3.58
CA ILE A 376 18.02 24.06 -2.66
C ILE A 376 17.36 25.32 -3.22
N ALA A 377 18.09 26.14 -4.01
CA ALA A 377 17.56 27.37 -4.57
C ALA A 377 16.45 27.09 -5.61
N SER A 378 16.71 26.18 -6.54
CA SER A 378 15.70 25.75 -7.51
C SER A 378 14.57 24.97 -6.84
N ALA A 379 14.86 24.12 -5.86
CA ALA A 379 13.83 23.43 -5.09
C ALA A 379 12.86 24.40 -4.40
N ASN A 380 13.38 25.49 -3.81
CA ASN A 380 12.57 26.52 -3.17
C ASN A 380 11.72 27.31 -4.18
N ARG A 381 12.28 27.64 -5.37
CA ARG A 381 11.54 28.26 -6.47
C ARG A 381 10.34 27.41 -6.89
N ILE A 382 10.59 26.13 -7.18
CA ILE A 382 9.54 25.20 -7.60
C ILE A 382 8.51 24.96 -6.49
N ARG A 383 8.95 24.87 -5.22
CA ARG A 383 8.03 24.78 -4.08
C ARG A 383 7.12 26.00 -4.01
N GLY A 384 7.63 27.21 -4.21
CA GLY A 384 6.81 28.42 -4.27
C GLY A 384 5.75 28.36 -5.38
N LEU A 385 6.09 27.82 -6.55
CA LEU A 385 5.12 27.60 -7.64
C LEU A 385 4.09 26.52 -7.29
N GLU A 386 4.53 25.42 -6.67
CA GLU A 386 3.65 24.33 -6.21
C GLU A 386 2.66 24.83 -5.15
N VAL A 387 3.14 25.62 -4.18
CA VAL A 387 2.35 26.28 -3.14
C VAL A 387 1.32 27.21 -3.76
N LYS A 388 1.71 28.09 -4.70
CA LYS A 388 0.77 28.97 -5.41
C LYS A 388 -0.31 28.18 -6.14
N SER A 389 0.07 27.15 -6.89
CA SER A 389 -0.86 26.26 -7.58
C SER A 389 -1.81 25.51 -6.63
N LEU A 390 -1.35 25.12 -5.45
CA LEU A 390 -2.20 24.49 -4.42
C LEU A 390 -3.19 25.48 -3.81
N VAL A 391 -2.74 26.71 -3.52
CA VAL A 391 -3.60 27.77 -3.00
C VAL A 391 -4.68 28.15 -4.02
N GLU A 392 -4.34 28.26 -5.30
CA GLU A 392 -5.29 28.50 -6.40
C GLU A 392 -6.33 27.38 -6.53
N ARG A 393 -5.92 26.13 -6.31
CA ARG A 393 -6.82 24.96 -6.26
C ARG A 393 -7.65 24.89 -4.97
N GLY A 394 -7.40 25.76 -4.00
CA GLY A 394 -8.10 25.79 -2.70
C GLY A 394 -7.50 24.88 -1.63
N ASP A 395 -6.44 24.12 -1.93
CA ASP A 395 -5.75 23.24 -0.98
C ASP A 395 -4.66 24.01 -0.20
N ARG A 396 -5.12 24.90 0.70
CA ARG A 396 -4.23 25.68 1.57
C ARG A 396 -3.51 24.82 2.61
N LEU A 397 -4.09 23.68 3.00
CA LEU A 397 -3.44 22.76 3.93
C LEU A 397 -2.26 22.07 3.26
N GLY A 398 -2.42 21.55 2.05
CA GLY A 398 -1.33 21.00 1.25
C GLY A 398 -0.20 22.01 1.07
N ALA A 399 -0.53 23.25 0.72
CA ALA A 399 0.44 24.34 0.61
C ALA A 399 1.20 24.59 1.93
N ALA A 400 0.51 24.69 3.06
CA ALA A 400 1.13 24.90 4.37
C ALA A 400 1.98 23.70 4.82
N THR A 401 1.57 22.46 4.52
CA THR A 401 2.36 21.25 4.82
C THR A 401 3.72 21.25 4.11
N LEU A 402 3.74 21.69 2.84
CA LEU A 402 4.99 21.76 2.06
C LEU A 402 5.96 22.80 2.62
N LEU A 403 5.46 23.94 3.09
CA LEU A 403 6.27 24.99 3.71
C LEU A 403 6.77 24.59 5.09
N ALA A 404 5.90 23.99 5.91
CA ALA A 404 6.25 23.49 7.24
C ALA A 404 7.34 22.41 7.18
N ALA A 405 7.29 21.51 6.18
CA ALA A 405 8.29 20.46 6.00
C ALA A 405 9.73 20.99 5.80
N VAL A 406 9.88 22.22 5.31
CA VAL A 406 11.19 22.86 5.08
C VAL A 406 11.54 23.88 6.16
N GLY A 407 10.70 24.00 7.19
CA GLY A 407 10.89 24.96 8.28
C GLY A 407 10.53 26.40 7.90
N GLN A 408 9.86 26.63 6.77
CA GLN A 408 9.31 27.93 6.38
C GLN A 408 8.02 28.23 7.15
N ARG A 409 8.13 28.30 8.48
CA ARG A 409 7.00 28.41 9.41
C ARG A 409 6.19 29.69 9.20
N ARG A 410 6.86 30.81 8.95
CA ARG A 410 6.23 32.12 8.68
C ARG A 410 5.35 32.10 7.43
N GLU A 411 5.88 31.59 6.32
CA GLU A 411 5.13 31.48 5.06
C GLU A 411 3.96 30.49 5.20
N ALA A 412 4.13 29.41 5.97
CA ALA A 412 3.03 28.48 6.26
C ALA A 412 1.88 29.16 7.03
N VAL A 413 2.19 30.02 7.99
CA VAL A 413 1.19 30.81 8.73
C VAL A 413 0.48 31.81 7.82
N GLU A 414 1.22 32.49 6.92
CA GLU A 414 0.63 33.42 5.95
C GLU A 414 -0.37 32.72 5.02
N VAL A 415 -0.04 31.53 4.52
CA VAL A 415 -0.95 30.71 3.69
C VAL A 415 -2.22 30.31 4.44
N LEU A 416 -2.12 30.10 5.77
CA LEU A 416 -3.25 29.73 6.61
C LEU A 416 -4.08 30.94 7.11
N SER A 417 -3.52 32.16 7.07
CA SER A 417 -4.16 33.38 7.57
C SER A 417 -5.54 33.73 6.97
N PRO A 418 -5.86 33.41 5.68
CA PRO A 418 -7.18 33.70 5.13
C PRO A 418 -8.27 32.71 5.59
N LEU A 419 -7.90 31.63 6.29
CA LEU A 419 -8.87 30.68 6.82
C LEU A 419 -9.51 31.20 8.11
N PRO A 420 -10.74 30.74 8.44
CA PRO A 420 -11.34 31.06 9.72
C PRO A 420 -10.37 30.76 10.88
N PRO A 421 -10.16 31.69 11.82
CA PRO A 421 -9.12 31.56 12.84
C PRO A 421 -9.12 30.24 13.64
N PRO A 422 -10.29 29.65 14.04
CA PRO A 422 -10.29 28.35 14.72
C PRO A 422 -9.80 27.21 13.83
N LYS A 423 -10.06 27.25 12.52
CA LYS A 423 -9.57 26.25 11.56
C LYS A 423 -8.07 26.40 11.36
N ALA A 424 -7.58 27.63 11.23
CA ALA A 424 -6.15 27.92 11.11
C ALA A 424 -5.37 27.39 12.31
N PHE A 425 -5.87 27.60 13.54
CA PHE A 425 -5.25 27.08 14.76
C PHE A 425 -5.10 25.55 14.76
N HIS A 426 -6.15 24.80 14.44
CA HIS A 426 -6.07 23.34 14.38
C HIS A 426 -5.15 22.84 13.27
N PHE A 427 -5.09 23.56 12.14
CA PHE A 427 -4.13 23.23 11.09
C PHE A 427 -2.68 23.49 11.53
N MET A 428 -2.42 24.58 12.26
CA MET A 428 -1.10 24.85 12.83
C MET A 428 -0.68 23.78 13.85
N GLN A 429 -1.60 23.35 14.73
CA GLN A 429 -1.36 22.22 15.66
C GLN A 429 -1.03 20.93 14.91
N ARG A 430 -1.77 20.61 13.84
CA ARG A 430 -1.49 19.42 13.01
C ARG A 430 -0.12 19.49 12.34
N LEU A 431 0.34 20.69 12.02
CA LEU A 431 1.66 20.96 11.43
C LEU A 431 2.77 21.06 12.48
N LYS A 432 2.48 20.90 13.78
CA LYS A 432 3.42 21.08 14.90
C LYS A 432 4.02 22.49 14.97
N LEU A 433 3.25 23.49 14.53
CA LEU A 433 3.57 24.91 14.65
C LEU A 433 2.97 25.45 15.96
N ASP A 434 3.38 24.87 17.09
CA ASP A 434 2.72 25.09 18.38
C ASP A 434 2.92 26.52 18.91
N ASP A 435 4.09 27.11 18.67
CA ASP A 435 4.40 28.48 19.09
C ASP A 435 3.60 29.49 18.26
N GLU A 436 3.59 29.33 16.94
CA GLU A 436 2.81 30.19 16.04
C GLU A 436 1.29 30.03 16.25
N ALA A 437 0.83 28.82 16.58
CA ALA A 437 -0.57 28.57 16.95
C ALA A 437 -0.95 29.31 18.24
N LYS A 438 -0.09 29.30 19.26
CA LYS A 438 -0.30 30.03 20.52
C LYS A 438 -0.33 31.54 20.29
N GLU A 439 0.59 32.07 19.49
CA GLU A 439 0.60 33.49 19.13
C GLU A 439 -0.68 33.92 18.41
N LEU A 440 -1.16 33.11 17.45
CA LEU A 440 -2.44 33.36 16.77
C LEU A 440 -3.60 33.36 17.76
N ALA A 441 -3.66 32.37 18.66
CA ALA A 441 -4.72 32.26 19.64
C ALA A 441 -4.68 33.42 20.66
N GLN A 442 -3.50 33.87 21.11
CA GLN A 442 -3.36 35.04 21.98
C GLN A 442 -3.78 36.33 21.29
N LYS A 443 -3.43 36.52 20.02
CA LYS A 443 -3.84 37.68 19.22
C LYS A 443 -5.35 37.74 19.03
N GLU A 444 -5.97 36.60 18.73
CA GLU A 444 -7.42 36.51 18.55
C GLU A 444 -8.18 36.60 19.89
N LEU A 445 -7.58 36.13 20.99
CA LEU A 445 -8.10 36.36 22.34
C LEU A 445 -8.13 37.85 22.68
N ALA A 446 -7.01 38.56 22.49
CA ALA A 446 -6.93 40.00 22.73
C ALA A 446 -7.94 40.78 21.86
N ARG A 447 -8.15 40.35 20.61
CA ARG A 447 -9.18 40.91 19.74
C ARG A 447 -10.59 40.66 20.26
N ALA A 448 -10.89 39.44 20.73
CA ALA A 448 -12.19 39.11 21.29
C ALA A 448 -12.47 39.87 22.60
N GLU A 449 -11.44 40.18 23.39
CA GLU A 449 -11.54 41.05 24.56
C GLU A 449 -11.83 42.50 24.18
N GLN A 450 -11.13 43.05 23.19
CA GLN A 450 -11.36 44.40 22.68
C GLN A 450 -12.76 44.56 22.07
N GLU A 451 -13.21 43.56 21.30
CA GLU A 451 -14.55 43.54 20.70
C GLU A 451 -15.67 43.19 21.71
N GLN A 452 -15.33 42.94 22.99
CA GLN A 452 -16.27 42.56 24.05
C GLN A 452 -17.17 41.37 23.67
N LYS A 453 -16.61 40.36 22.99
CA LYS A 453 -17.32 39.13 22.60
C LYS A 453 -17.00 38.00 23.59
N PRO A 454 -17.78 37.81 24.67
CA PRO A 454 -17.43 36.88 25.75
C PRO A 454 -17.43 35.41 25.28
N ALA A 455 -18.33 35.04 24.36
CA ALA A 455 -18.37 33.70 23.77
C ALA A 455 -17.14 33.39 22.88
N GLY A 456 -16.58 34.41 22.22
CA GLY A 456 -15.36 34.28 21.42
C GLY A 456 -14.14 34.11 22.31
N ARG A 457 -14.03 34.95 23.35
CA ARG A 457 -13.00 34.87 24.39
C ARG A 457 -12.96 33.48 25.04
N ALA A 458 -14.11 32.97 25.47
CA ALA A 458 -14.22 31.67 26.14
C ALA A 458 -13.74 30.50 25.25
N ARG A 459 -14.08 30.53 23.96
CA ARG A 459 -13.64 29.51 22.99
C ARG A 459 -12.13 29.52 22.76
N TRP A 460 -11.49 30.69 22.77
CA TRP A 460 -10.04 30.80 22.62
C TRP A 460 -9.28 30.39 23.87
N LEU A 461 -9.80 30.73 25.06
CA LEU A 461 -9.26 30.27 26.33
C LEU A 461 -9.29 28.74 26.44
N GLU A 462 -10.38 28.12 25.98
CA GLU A 462 -10.49 26.66 25.90
C GLU A 462 -9.44 26.06 24.93
N LEU A 463 -9.23 26.70 23.77
CA LEU A 463 -8.24 26.28 22.78
C LEU A 463 -6.78 26.40 23.30
N LEU A 464 -6.52 27.41 24.13
CA LEU A 464 -5.23 27.64 24.79
C LEU A 464 -5.02 26.72 26.00
N GLY A 465 -6.06 26.01 26.45
CA GLY A 465 -6.01 25.10 27.59
C GLY A 465 -6.21 25.78 28.95
N ASP A 466 -6.57 27.06 29.00
CA ASP A 466 -6.93 27.75 30.24
C ASP A 466 -8.40 27.46 30.59
N VAL A 467 -8.64 26.27 31.15
CA VAL A 467 -9.98 25.77 31.46
C VAL A 467 -10.66 26.64 32.53
N THR A 468 -9.88 27.20 33.47
CA THR A 468 -10.37 28.11 34.52
C THR A 468 -10.95 29.39 33.95
N ALA A 469 -10.16 30.13 33.18
CA ALA A 469 -10.60 31.38 32.58
C ALA A 469 -11.67 31.12 31.50
N ALA A 470 -11.62 29.99 30.80
CA ALA A 470 -12.64 29.60 29.83
C ALA A 470 -14.01 29.38 30.49
N ALA A 471 -14.05 28.72 31.64
CA ALA A 471 -15.30 28.44 32.34
C ALA A 471 -15.98 29.73 32.82
N GLU A 472 -15.22 30.64 33.43
CA GLU A 472 -15.69 31.98 33.83
C GLU A 472 -16.13 32.82 32.62
N ALA A 473 -15.39 32.74 31.50
CA ALA A 473 -15.74 33.43 30.27
C ALA A 473 -17.04 32.88 29.63
N TRP A 474 -17.34 31.58 29.76
CA TRP A 474 -18.61 31.01 29.31
C TRP A 474 -19.78 31.38 30.21
N GLU A 475 -19.56 31.52 31.53
CA GLU A 475 -20.56 32.03 32.46
C GLU A 475 -20.91 33.50 32.18
N THR A 476 -19.91 34.36 31.99
CA THR A 476 -20.12 35.77 31.61
C THR A 476 -20.78 35.91 30.23
N ALA A 477 -20.58 34.95 29.33
CA ALA A 477 -21.28 34.86 28.05
C ALA A 477 -22.74 34.36 28.16
N GLY A 478 -23.20 33.97 29.36
CA GLY A 478 -24.53 33.39 29.59
C GLY A 478 -24.71 31.97 29.01
N ARG A 479 -23.63 31.33 28.55
CA ARG A 479 -23.65 29.99 27.92
C ARG A 479 -23.30 28.92 28.95
N LYS A 480 -24.18 28.78 29.94
CA LYS A 480 -24.03 27.85 31.08
C LYS A 480 -23.86 26.39 30.63
N ASP A 481 -24.48 26.00 29.51
CA ASP A 481 -24.34 24.66 28.90
C ASP A 481 -22.89 24.26 28.61
N LYS A 482 -22.05 25.25 28.27
CA LYS A 482 -20.63 25.04 27.94
C LYS A 482 -19.73 25.21 29.15
N ALA A 483 -20.13 26.01 30.14
CA ALA A 483 -19.40 26.19 31.39
C ALA A 483 -19.45 24.93 32.27
N LEU A 484 -20.60 24.27 32.35
CA LEU A 484 -20.81 23.06 33.17
C LEU A 484 -19.76 21.96 32.97
N PRO A 485 -19.51 21.44 31.74
CA PRO A 485 -18.51 20.40 31.53
C PRO A 485 -17.07 20.88 31.78
N LEU A 486 -16.81 22.20 31.73
CA LEU A 486 -15.50 22.76 32.06
C LEU A 486 -15.27 22.81 33.58
N HIS A 487 -16.30 23.19 34.36
CA HIS A 487 -16.24 23.12 35.82
C HIS A 487 -16.12 21.70 36.35
N GLU A 488 -16.75 20.71 35.70
CA GLU A 488 -16.55 19.28 36.01
C GLU A 488 -15.09 18.86 35.78
N LYS A 489 -14.49 19.24 34.63
CA LYS A 489 -13.08 18.95 34.33
C LYS A 489 -12.12 19.61 35.32
N LEU A 490 -12.47 20.78 35.85
CA LEU A 490 -11.70 21.48 36.88
C LEU A 490 -11.85 20.86 38.27
N GLY A 491 -12.79 19.93 38.48
CA GLY A 491 -13.14 19.42 39.80
C GLY A 491 -13.90 20.43 40.67
N ASN A 492 -14.40 21.52 40.08
CA ASN A 492 -15.25 22.51 40.73
C ASN A 492 -16.70 22.01 40.81
N LEU A 493 -16.87 20.87 41.49
CA LEU A 493 -18.14 20.20 41.72
C LEU A 493 -19.23 21.13 42.28
N PRO A 494 -19.00 22.01 43.28
CA PRO A 494 -20.08 22.82 43.84
C PRO A 494 -20.63 23.82 42.82
N ARG A 495 -19.76 24.38 41.96
CA ARG A 495 -20.17 25.31 40.91
C ARG A 495 -20.83 24.56 39.75
N ALA A 496 -20.30 23.39 39.37
CA ALA A 496 -20.91 22.53 38.36
C ALA A 496 -22.34 22.10 38.76
N ALA A 497 -22.56 21.76 40.03
CA ALA A 497 -23.88 21.38 40.55
C ALA A 497 -24.88 22.56 40.49
N GLN A 498 -24.46 23.77 40.87
CA GLN A 498 -25.27 24.98 40.73
C GLN A 498 -25.63 25.28 39.27
N LEU A 499 -24.66 25.17 38.36
CA LEU A 499 -24.91 25.34 36.92
C LEU A 499 -25.87 24.29 36.38
N ALA A 500 -25.83 23.05 36.90
CA ALA A 500 -26.75 21.99 36.53
C ALA A 500 -28.19 22.28 36.99
N GLU A 501 -28.37 22.86 38.18
CA GLU A 501 -29.68 23.33 38.67
C GLU A 501 -30.22 24.47 37.80
N GLU A 502 -29.37 25.45 37.49
CA GLU A 502 -29.73 26.60 36.65
C GLU A 502 -30.10 26.20 35.22
N LEU A 503 -29.53 25.11 34.71
CA LEU A 503 -29.86 24.50 33.41
C LEU A 503 -31.01 23.50 33.48
N GLN A 504 -31.62 23.30 34.65
CA GLN A 504 -32.69 22.33 34.90
C GLN A 504 -32.33 20.88 34.53
N GLN A 505 -31.04 20.53 34.62
CA GLN A 505 -30.53 19.18 34.37
C GLN A 505 -30.60 18.35 35.67
N ARG A 506 -31.83 17.96 36.05
CA ARG A 506 -32.17 17.28 37.31
C ARG A 506 -31.24 16.11 37.65
N ASP A 507 -31.08 15.16 36.73
CA ASP A 507 -30.30 13.94 37.00
C ASP A 507 -28.82 14.24 37.26
N LYS A 508 -28.23 15.17 36.51
CA LYS A 508 -26.84 15.58 36.68
C LYS A 508 -26.64 16.40 37.96
N ALA A 509 -27.57 17.30 38.29
CA ALA A 509 -27.53 18.05 39.54
C ALA A 509 -27.56 17.09 40.75
N ILE A 510 -28.45 16.09 40.73
CA ILE A 510 -28.52 15.06 41.79
C ILE A 510 -27.20 14.29 41.88
N ALA A 511 -26.64 13.85 40.76
CA ALA A 511 -25.36 13.12 40.74
C ALA A 511 -24.21 13.95 41.32
N LEU A 512 -24.10 15.23 40.92
CA LEU A 512 -23.06 16.14 41.40
C LEU A 512 -23.22 16.49 42.89
N TYR A 513 -24.43 16.76 43.37
CA TYR A 513 -24.67 17.01 44.81
C TYR A 513 -24.50 15.77 45.66
N THR A 514 -24.83 14.59 45.14
CA THR A 514 -24.55 13.30 45.80
C THR A 514 -23.05 13.10 45.93
N GLN A 515 -22.27 13.40 44.87
CA GLN A 515 -20.80 13.33 44.91
C GLN A 515 -20.19 14.33 45.91
N LEU A 516 -20.85 15.47 46.13
CA LEU A 516 -20.48 16.48 47.14
C LEU A 516 -20.92 16.14 48.57
N ASN A 517 -21.70 15.07 48.78
CA ASN A 517 -22.40 14.77 50.03
C ASN A 517 -23.29 15.92 50.56
N ASP A 518 -23.78 16.80 49.67
CA ASP A 518 -24.70 17.89 50.05
C ASP A 518 -26.15 17.42 49.96
N SER A 519 -26.67 16.91 51.09
CA SER A 519 -28.06 16.46 51.21
C SER A 519 -29.09 17.56 50.93
N ALA A 520 -28.79 18.82 51.25
CA ALA A 520 -29.70 19.94 50.99
C ALA A 520 -29.74 20.28 49.50
N GLY A 521 -28.61 20.18 48.81
CA GLY A 521 -28.52 20.31 47.35
C GLY A 521 -29.25 19.19 46.60
N VAL A 522 -29.15 17.95 47.07
CA VAL A 522 -29.90 16.82 46.48
C VAL A 522 -31.42 17.04 46.54
N GLU A 523 -31.94 17.53 47.67
CA GLU A 523 -33.38 17.80 47.79
C GLU A 523 -33.84 18.97 46.91
N ARG A 524 -33.00 20.01 46.72
CA ARG A 524 -33.27 21.09 45.75
C ARG A 524 -33.27 20.57 44.32
N ALA A 525 -32.29 19.75 43.95
CA ALA A 525 -32.20 19.16 42.62
C ALA A 525 -33.39 18.23 42.31
N LYS A 526 -33.91 17.50 43.30
CA LYS A 526 -35.15 16.69 43.17
C LYS A 526 -36.42 17.53 43.01
N ALA A 527 -36.43 18.77 43.47
CA ALA A 527 -37.56 19.70 43.31
C ALA A 527 -37.58 20.37 41.93
N LEU A 528 -36.52 20.23 41.12
CA LEU A 528 -36.50 20.69 39.73
C LEU A 528 -37.50 19.90 38.88
N PRO A 529 -38.14 20.55 37.88
CA PRO A 529 -39.01 19.85 36.94
C PRO A 529 -38.26 18.68 36.30
N GLU A 530 -38.88 17.50 36.22
CA GLU A 530 -38.32 16.39 35.45
C GLU A 530 -38.07 16.89 34.03
N THR A 531 -36.81 16.90 33.63
CA THR A 531 -36.43 17.33 32.29
C THR A 531 -37.13 16.38 31.34
N ALA A 532 -38.18 16.84 30.66
CA ALA A 532 -38.73 16.13 29.52
C ALA A 532 -37.56 15.91 28.56
N ALA A 533 -37.24 14.65 28.30
CA ALA A 533 -36.20 14.26 27.37
C ALA A 533 -36.45 15.00 26.05
N ALA A 534 -35.62 16.01 25.75
CA ALA A 534 -35.52 16.51 24.40
C ALA A 534 -35.12 15.31 23.51
N PRO A 535 -35.79 15.11 22.36
CA PRO A 535 -35.53 13.96 21.53
C PRO A 535 -34.06 13.94 21.11
N ALA A 536 -33.49 12.73 21.05
CA ALA A 536 -32.13 12.49 20.58
C ALA A 536 -31.84 13.29 19.30
N PRO A 537 -30.62 13.83 19.12
CA PRO A 537 -30.27 14.49 17.87
C PRO A 537 -30.31 13.43 16.76
N THR A 538 -31.36 13.49 15.93
CA THR A 538 -31.40 12.75 14.68
C THR A 538 -30.27 13.27 13.81
N ALA A 539 -29.34 12.39 13.48
CA ALA A 539 -28.44 12.56 12.38
C ALA A 539 -29.25 12.69 11.07
N ASP A 540 -28.79 13.60 10.21
CA ASP A 540 -29.21 13.86 8.83
C ASP A 540 -30.57 14.54 8.57
N ALA A 541 -30.52 15.86 8.43
CA ALA A 541 -31.10 16.55 7.27
C ALA A 541 -30.30 17.84 6.99
N ALA A 542 -29.68 17.87 5.81
CA ALA A 542 -29.13 19.07 5.20
C ALA A 542 -30.26 19.89 4.55
N ASP A 543 -30.34 21.18 4.87
CA ASP A 543 -30.64 22.32 3.98
C ASP A 543 -30.49 23.59 4.87
N GLY A 544 -29.90 24.72 4.47
CA GLY A 544 -30.12 25.44 3.21
C GLY A 544 -31.14 26.56 3.48
N SER A 545 -30.76 27.81 3.13
CA SER A 545 -31.56 29.06 3.19
C SER A 545 -31.56 29.78 4.56
N ALA A 546 -31.35 31.09 4.72
CA ALA A 546 -31.09 32.28 3.89
C ALA A 546 -30.54 33.34 4.90
N GLY A 547 -29.75 34.36 4.56
CA GLY A 547 -30.09 35.42 3.61
C GLY A 547 -31.11 36.37 4.25
N ASP A 548 -30.62 37.44 4.87
CA ASP A 548 -31.33 38.72 5.14
C ASP A 548 -30.19 39.69 5.52
N GLU A 549 -29.65 40.51 4.61
CA GLU A 549 -30.26 41.71 4.01
C GLU A 549 -31.11 42.51 5.01
N THR A 550 -30.43 43.37 5.77
CA THR A 550 -31.02 44.60 6.28
C THR A 550 -30.37 45.78 5.57
N SER A 551 -31.04 46.26 4.52
CA SER A 551 -30.93 47.65 4.06
C SER A 551 -31.47 48.59 5.13
N PRO A 552 -30.89 49.78 5.33
CA PRO A 552 -31.56 50.89 5.99
C PRO A 552 -32.32 51.75 4.96
N ASP A 553 -33.59 52.02 5.25
CA ASP A 553 -34.48 52.93 4.50
C ASP A 553 -34.08 54.41 4.63
N ASP A 554 -34.31 55.11 3.50
CA ASP A 554 -34.71 56.51 3.28
C ASP A 554 -33.97 57.71 3.90
N ALA A 555 -33.44 58.56 3.00
CA ALA A 555 -33.75 60.00 2.96
C ALA A 555 -33.37 60.64 1.60
N PRO A 556 -34.00 61.78 1.19
CA PRO A 556 -34.30 62.07 -0.21
C PRO A 556 -33.53 63.25 -0.84
N SER A 557 -33.68 63.35 -2.17
CA SER A 557 -33.80 64.59 -2.98
C SER A 557 -32.56 65.32 -3.51
N ALA A 558 -32.70 65.66 -4.80
CA ALA A 558 -32.24 66.86 -5.52
C ALA A 558 -30.80 66.94 -6.02
N GLY A 559 -30.69 67.12 -7.35
CA GLY A 559 -29.50 67.62 -8.04
C GLY A 559 -29.31 67.04 -9.43
#